data_AF-A0A9W8BEX5-F1
#
_entry.id   AF-A0A9W8BEX5-F1
#
_cell.length_a   1.000
_cell.length_b   1.000
_cell.length_c   1.000
_cell.angle_alpha   90.00
_cell.angle_beta   90.00
_cell.angle_gamma   90.00
#
_symmetry.space_group_name_H-M   'P 1'
#
loop_
_entity.id
_entity.type
_entity.pdbx_description
1 polymer ?
#
loop_
_entity_poly.entity_id
_entity_poly.type
_entity_poly.pdbx_seq_one_letter_code
_entity_poly.pdbx_strand_id
1 'polypeptide(L)'
;MLFGSTPFKGSNRNATFRNILKSDILFLQPPTHQSISASCKALIRRLLTKSDKKRLGSRAGAADIKQNPWFKNITWALLRNRTPPILPLADPQKQQLLQFALTYEPSALDLQQKHRHRSHGGSGRDSTSLDIEREDLWTTDPSRQGVDPFEKFESMTILHDGDDDYGLFIPKENSSDSRWTEGESTAVEHD
;
A
#
# COMPACT_ATOMS: atom_id res chain seq x y z
N MET A 1 8.43 -5.91 -2.35
CA MET A 1 8.79 -6.43 -3.69
C MET A 1 10.11 -7.18 -3.67
N LEU A 2 11.26 -6.55 -3.43
CA LEU A 2 12.59 -7.20 -3.55
C LEU A 2 12.83 -8.41 -2.63
N PHE A 3 12.27 -8.43 -1.42
CA PHE A 3 12.50 -9.48 -0.42
C PHE A 3 11.28 -10.38 -0.18
N GLY A 4 10.17 -10.17 -0.90
CA GLY A 4 8.92 -10.93 -0.71
C GLY A 4 8.21 -10.74 0.64
N SER A 5 8.78 -9.98 1.58
CA SER A 5 8.23 -9.72 2.91
C SER A 5 8.38 -8.25 3.31
N THR A 6 7.66 -7.84 4.36
CA THR A 6 7.74 -6.48 4.90
C THR A 6 8.92 -6.35 5.86
N PRO A 7 9.64 -5.20 5.87
CA PRO A 7 10.89 -5.07 6.62
C PRO A 7 10.75 -5.03 8.14
N PHE A 8 9.54 -4.81 8.67
CA PHE A 8 9.29 -4.63 10.11
C PHE A 8 8.35 -5.69 10.71
N LYS A 9 8.16 -6.83 10.03
CA LYS A 9 7.26 -7.89 10.50
C LYS A 9 7.66 -8.38 11.90
N GLY A 10 6.71 -8.34 12.83
CA GLY A 10 6.82 -8.93 14.17
C GLY A 10 6.00 -10.22 14.29
N SER A 11 6.11 -10.91 15.42
CA SER A 11 5.31 -12.11 15.72
C SER A 11 3.82 -11.81 15.91
N ASN A 12 3.48 -10.58 16.28
CA ASN A 12 2.12 -10.07 16.40
C ASN A 12 2.05 -8.58 15.98
N ARG A 13 0.85 -8.01 15.97
CA ARG A 13 0.60 -6.60 15.59
C ARG A 13 1.42 -5.61 16.42
N ASN A 14 1.41 -5.75 17.75
CA ASN A 14 2.16 -4.86 18.65
C ASN A 14 3.68 -4.94 18.42
N ALA A 15 4.19 -6.14 18.14
CA ALA A 15 5.59 -6.31 17.76
C ALA A 15 5.93 -5.63 16.43
N THR A 16 5.02 -5.71 15.45
CA THR A 16 5.17 -5.02 14.17
C THR A 16 5.22 -3.51 14.34
N PHE A 17 4.31 -2.92 15.13
CA PHE A 17 4.35 -1.48 15.42
C PHE A 17 5.64 -1.07 16.14
N ARG A 18 6.08 -1.84 17.13
CA ARG A 18 7.34 -1.58 17.82
C ARG A 18 8.51 -1.59 16.83
N ASN A 19 8.53 -2.54 15.90
CA ASN A 19 9.56 -2.62 14.87
C ASN A 19 9.53 -1.42 13.92
N ILE A 20 8.35 -0.98 13.51
CA ILE A 20 8.19 0.22 12.66
C ILE A 20 8.75 1.45 13.37
N LEU A 21 8.52 1.60 14.67
CA LEU A 21 8.97 2.77 15.41
C LEU A 21 10.46 2.73 15.74
N LYS A 22 10.98 1.57 16.16
CA LYS A 22 12.27 1.48 16.85
C LYS A 22 13.33 0.65 16.12
N SER A 23 12.93 -0.33 15.31
CA SER A 23 13.88 -1.26 14.72
C SER A 23 14.49 -0.70 13.44
N ASP A 24 15.80 -0.93 13.29
CA ASP A 24 16.52 -0.69 12.05
C ASP A 24 16.20 -1.76 11.00
N ILE A 25 16.44 -1.41 9.73
CA ILE A 25 16.14 -2.29 8.60
C ILE A 25 17.25 -3.32 8.44
N LEU A 26 16.87 -4.59 8.53
CA LEU A 26 17.74 -5.71 8.23
C LEU A 26 17.51 -6.18 6.80
N PHE A 27 18.60 -6.31 6.04
CA PHE A 27 18.56 -6.83 4.67
C PHE A 27 18.94 -8.31 4.69
N LEU A 28 17.95 -9.17 4.87
CA LEU A 28 18.10 -10.63 4.77
C LEU A 28 18.34 -11.05 3.32
N GLN A 29 18.79 -12.28 3.10
CA GLN A 29 18.99 -12.79 1.75
C GLN A 29 17.63 -12.91 1.01
N PRO A 30 17.49 -12.35 -0.21
CA PRO A 30 16.25 -12.47 -0.96
C PRO A 30 16.04 -13.91 -1.45
N PRO A 31 14.78 -14.37 -1.58
CA PRO A 31 14.44 -15.75 -1.95
C PRO A 31 14.91 -16.13 -3.37
N THR A 32 15.14 -15.16 -4.24
CA THR A 32 15.55 -15.40 -5.64
C THR A 32 17.05 -15.61 -5.82
N HIS A 33 17.84 -15.68 -4.73
CA HIS A 33 19.32 -15.71 -4.74
C HIS A 33 20.01 -14.55 -5.49
N GLN A 34 19.26 -13.56 -5.98
CA GLN A 34 19.83 -12.39 -6.64
C GLN A 34 20.44 -11.43 -5.62
N SER A 35 21.68 -11.04 -5.85
CA SER A 35 22.36 -10.06 -5.00
C SER A 35 21.77 -8.67 -5.22
N ILE A 36 21.35 -8.02 -4.13
CA ILE A 36 20.82 -6.65 -4.19
C ILE A 36 21.97 -5.65 -4.08
N SER A 37 22.02 -4.72 -5.04
CA SER A 37 23.06 -3.69 -5.10
C SER A 37 23.10 -2.83 -3.84
N ALA A 38 24.30 -2.37 -3.47
CA ALA A 38 24.49 -1.49 -2.30
C ALA A 38 23.70 -0.19 -2.42
N SER A 39 23.62 0.37 -3.63
CA SER A 39 22.82 1.57 -3.94
C SER A 39 21.33 1.38 -3.63
N CYS A 40 20.78 0.20 -3.94
CA CYS A 40 19.40 -0.14 -3.61
C CYS A 40 19.17 -0.21 -2.10
N LYS A 41 20.06 -0.90 -1.36
CA LYS A 41 19.97 -0.97 0.10
C LYS A 41 20.09 0.42 0.74
N ALA A 42 20.97 1.27 0.21
CA ALA A 42 21.12 2.66 0.67
C ALA A 42 19.86 3.49 0.42
N LEU A 43 19.24 3.37 -0.77
CA LEU A 43 17.96 4.01 -1.08
C LEU A 43 16.87 3.59 -0.07
N ILE A 44 16.72 2.29 0.19
CA ILE A 44 15.71 1.76 1.11
C ILE A 44 15.90 2.32 2.53
N ARG A 45 17.14 2.37 3.04
CA ARG A 45 17.43 2.97 4.36
C ARG A 45 17.01 4.44 4.44
N ARG A 46 17.28 5.22 3.39
CA ARG A 46 16.92 6.65 3.36
C ARG A 46 15.42 6.89 3.23
N LEU A 47 14.70 6.02 2.50
CA LEU A 47 13.24 6.07 2.40
C LEU A 47 12.55 5.68 3.71
N LEU A 48 13.11 4.71 4.43
CA LEU A 48 12.54 4.18 5.67
C LEU A 48 13.20 4.79 6.92
N THR A 49 13.76 6.00 6.79
CA THR A 49 14.30 6.77 7.93
C THR A 49 13.15 7.19 8.85
N LYS A 50 13.32 6.97 10.15
CA LYS A 50 12.28 7.22 11.16
C LYS A 50 11.91 8.70 11.27
N SER A 51 12.92 9.57 11.25
CA SER A 51 12.70 11.01 11.26
C SER A 51 12.21 11.51 9.91
N ASP A 52 11.00 12.06 9.87
CA ASP A 52 10.35 12.55 8.65
C ASP A 52 11.18 13.63 7.95
N LYS A 53 11.75 14.59 8.71
CA LYS A 53 12.59 15.68 8.17
C LYS A 53 13.92 15.19 7.56
N LYS A 54 14.38 13.99 7.92
CA LYS A 54 15.61 13.37 7.38
C LYS A 54 15.31 12.34 6.30
N ARG A 55 14.04 11.96 6.13
CA ARG A 55 13.61 10.97 5.16
C ARG A 55 13.83 11.50 3.74
N LEU A 56 14.29 10.62 2.85
CA LEU A 56 14.45 10.98 1.45
C LEU A 56 13.12 11.46 0.87
N GLY A 57 13.14 12.63 0.22
CA GLY A 57 11.95 13.27 -0.33
C GLY A 57 11.26 14.28 0.58
N SER A 58 11.76 14.49 1.80
CA SER A 58 11.24 15.53 2.69
C SER A 58 11.64 16.95 2.29
N ARG A 59 12.74 17.13 1.55
CA ARG A 59 13.28 18.46 1.19
C ARG A 59 12.83 18.91 -0.20
N ALA A 60 13.12 18.10 -1.22
CA ALA A 60 12.77 18.42 -2.61
C ALA A 60 11.70 17.47 -3.19
N GLY A 61 10.96 16.77 -2.34
CA GLY A 61 9.89 15.87 -2.78
C GLY A 61 10.40 14.74 -3.66
N ALA A 62 9.70 14.49 -4.77
CA ALA A 62 10.05 13.44 -5.71
C ALA A 62 11.43 13.65 -6.37
N ALA A 63 11.96 14.87 -6.45
CA ALA A 63 13.25 15.14 -7.08
C ALA A 63 14.40 14.40 -6.37
N ASP A 64 14.39 14.38 -5.04
CA ASP A 64 15.38 13.66 -4.22
C ASP A 64 15.42 12.16 -4.54
N ILE A 65 14.24 11.58 -4.81
CA ILE A 65 14.09 10.17 -5.13
C ILE A 65 14.62 9.92 -6.54
N LYS A 66 14.21 10.74 -7.52
CA LYS A 66 14.60 10.61 -8.93
C LYS A 66 16.11 10.73 -9.17
N GLN A 67 16.78 11.56 -8.36
CA GLN A 67 18.23 11.79 -8.45
C GLN A 67 19.08 10.70 -7.78
N ASN A 68 18.46 9.74 -7.07
CA ASN A 68 19.22 8.70 -6.38
C ASN A 68 20.00 7.82 -7.38
N PRO A 69 21.26 7.41 -7.08
CA PRO A 69 22.06 6.58 -7.98
C PRO A 69 21.43 5.24 -8.37
N TRP A 70 20.48 4.71 -7.57
CA TRP A 70 19.74 3.51 -7.93
C TRP A 70 18.87 3.71 -9.18
N PHE A 71 18.39 4.93 -9.42
CA PHE A 71 17.53 5.30 -10.55
C PHE A 71 18.28 5.94 -11.73
N LYS A 72 19.62 5.93 -11.72
CA LYS A 72 20.44 6.64 -12.73
C LYS A 72 20.15 6.24 -14.18
N ASN A 73 19.69 5.00 -14.42
CA ASN A 73 19.38 4.47 -15.75
C ASN A 73 17.90 4.71 -16.18
N ILE A 74 17.13 5.45 -15.37
CA ILE A 74 15.74 5.77 -15.66
C ILE A 74 15.65 7.16 -16.28
N THR A 75 15.20 7.20 -17.53
CA THR A 75 14.80 8.44 -18.20
C THR A 75 13.35 8.75 -17.82
N TRP A 76 13.16 9.54 -16.76
CA TRP A 76 11.83 9.81 -16.19
C TRP A 76 10.82 10.41 -17.19
N ALA A 77 11.28 11.22 -18.13
CA ALA A 77 10.44 11.81 -19.18
C ALA A 77 9.82 10.75 -20.13
N LEU A 78 10.48 9.61 -20.31
CA LEU A 78 10.07 8.55 -21.23
C LEU A 78 9.42 7.36 -20.52
N LEU A 79 9.26 7.41 -19.20
CA LEU A 79 8.84 6.25 -18.40
C LEU A 79 7.50 5.65 -18.88
N ARG A 80 6.55 6.51 -19.30
CA ARG A 80 5.22 6.10 -19.79
C ARG A 80 5.27 5.32 -21.12
N ASN A 81 6.34 5.50 -21.88
CA ASN A 81 6.50 4.88 -23.21
C ASN A 81 7.47 3.69 -23.17
N ARG A 82 7.96 3.29 -21.98
CA ARG A 82 8.83 2.12 -21.85
C ARG A 82 7.99 0.84 -21.81
N THR A 83 8.48 -0.20 -22.47
CA THR A 83 7.91 -1.54 -22.35
C THR A 83 8.01 -2.02 -20.90
N PRO A 84 6.90 -2.44 -20.26
CA PRO A 84 6.94 -2.94 -18.90
C PRO A 84 7.74 -4.25 -18.83
N PRO A 85 8.45 -4.51 -17.72
CA PRO A 85 9.30 -5.70 -17.59
C PRO A 85 8.50 -7.01 -17.52
N ILE A 86 7.23 -6.95 -17.15
CA ILE A 86 6.32 -8.09 -17.09
C ILE A 86 5.14 -7.74 -17.99
N LEU A 87 4.95 -8.53 -19.05
CA LEU A 87 3.78 -8.46 -19.91
C LEU A 87 2.79 -9.53 -19.46
N PRO A 88 1.53 -9.18 -19.15
CA PRO A 88 0.53 -10.18 -18.79
C PRO A 88 0.32 -11.13 -19.98
N LEU A 89 0.07 -12.39 -19.67
CA LEU A 89 -0.19 -13.39 -20.69
C LEU A 89 -1.51 -13.05 -21.40
N ALA A 90 -1.45 -12.85 -22.71
CA ALA A 90 -2.64 -12.56 -23.54
C ALA A 90 -3.36 -13.84 -24.01
N ASP A 91 -2.69 -14.99 -23.93
CA ASP A 91 -3.23 -16.27 -24.38
C ASP A 91 -4.32 -16.77 -23.41
N PRO A 92 -5.59 -16.91 -23.85
CA PRO A 92 -6.70 -17.33 -22.99
C PRO A 92 -6.48 -18.68 -22.31
N GLN A 93 -5.78 -19.62 -22.98
CA GLN A 93 -5.51 -20.94 -22.41
C GLN A 93 -4.50 -20.84 -21.26
N LYS A 94 -3.47 -20.01 -21.42
CA LYS A 94 -2.50 -19.77 -20.34
C LYS A 94 -3.10 -18.97 -19.19
N GLN A 95 -4.03 -18.06 -19.48
CA GLN A 95 -4.79 -17.36 -18.45
C GLN A 95 -5.65 -18.33 -17.62
N GLN A 96 -6.32 -19.29 -18.26
CA GLN A 96 -7.06 -20.35 -17.56
C GLN A 96 -6.16 -21.20 -16.66
N LEU A 97 -4.96 -21.57 -17.13
CA LEU A 97 -3.98 -22.30 -16.31
C LEU A 97 -3.48 -21.50 -15.11
N LEU A 98 -3.23 -20.19 -15.29
CA LEU A 98 -2.85 -19.32 -14.17
C LEU A 98 -3.99 -19.17 -13.17
N GLN A 99 -5.22 -19.00 -13.64
CA GLN A 99 -6.40 -18.95 -12.79
C GLN A 99 -6.51 -20.23 -11.98
N PHE A 100 -6.41 -21.39 -12.64
CA PHE A 100 -6.43 -22.70 -11.99
C PHE A 100 -5.32 -22.82 -10.94
N ALA A 101 -4.08 -22.44 -11.25
CA ALA A 101 -2.96 -22.52 -10.32
C ALA A 101 -3.12 -21.59 -9.10
N LEU A 102 -3.72 -20.42 -9.28
CA LEU A 102 -3.98 -19.46 -8.21
C LEU A 102 -5.15 -19.87 -7.32
N THR A 103 -6.14 -20.59 -7.87
CA THR A 103 -7.30 -21.10 -7.12
C THR A 103 -7.15 -22.57 -6.72
N TYR A 104 -5.98 -23.17 -6.96
CA TYR A 104 -5.74 -24.56 -6.62
C TYR A 104 -5.65 -24.70 -5.10
N GLU A 105 -6.77 -25.08 -4.49
CA GLU A 105 -6.81 -25.56 -3.12
C GLU A 105 -6.49 -27.06 -3.13
N PRO A 106 -5.36 -27.51 -2.54
CA PRO A 106 -5.09 -28.93 -2.38
C PRO A 106 -6.21 -29.52 -1.52
N SER A 107 -6.88 -30.54 -2.04
CA SER A 107 -7.97 -31.21 -1.31
C SER A 107 -7.48 -31.64 0.07
N ALA A 108 -8.32 -31.44 1.09
CA ALA A 108 -8.00 -31.65 2.51
C ALA A 108 -7.44 -33.07 2.83
N LEU A 109 -7.63 -34.04 1.93
CA LEU A 109 -7.06 -35.38 2.00
C LEU A 109 -5.52 -35.39 1.94
N ASP A 110 -4.88 -34.46 1.22
CA ASP A 110 -3.41 -34.42 1.09
C ASP A 110 -2.74 -33.76 2.31
N LEU A 111 -3.44 -32.85 2.99
CA LEU A 111 -3.00 -32.23 4.25
C LEU A 111 -3.13 -33.19 5.45
N GLN A 112 -4.04 -34.16 5.39
CA GLN A 112 -4.28 -35.09 6.49
C GLN A 112 -3.13 -36.07 6.70
N GLN A 113 -2.29 -36.30 5.68
CA GLN A 113 -1.10 -37.14 5.79
C GLN A 113 0.08 -36.39 6.46
N LYS A 114 0.12 -35.05 6.36
CA LYS A 114 1.19 -34.22 6.94
C LYS A 114 0.92 -33.78 8.40
N HIS A 115 -0.33 -33.79 8.84
CA HIS A 115 -0.69 -33.44 10.23
C HIS A 115 -0.60 -34.58 11.26
N ARG A 116 -0.32 -35.83 10.85
CA ARG A 116 -0.13 -36.94 11.80
C ARG A 116 1.17 -36.87 12.63
N HIS A 117 2.03 -35.88 12.40
CA HIS A 117 3.30 -35.72 13.15
C HIS A 117 3.50 -34.41 13.92
N ARG A 118 2.52 -33.50 14.01
CA ARG A 118 2.61 -32.33 14.90
C ARG A 118 1.27 -32.04 15.56
N SER A 119 0.89 -32.86 16.53
CA SER A 119 0.16 -32.32 17.68
C SER A 119 1.16 -31.48 18.47
N HIS A 120 0.86 -30.21 18.72
CA HIS A 120 1.18 -29.44 19.93
C HIS A 120 0.75 -27.97 19.71
N GLY A 121 -0.41 -27.62 20.28
CA GLY A 121 -0.69 -26.34 20.94
C GLY A 121 -0.82 -25.08 20.10
N GLY A 122 -1.97 -24.40 20.23
CA GLY A 122 -2.04 -22.96 19.98
C GLY A 122 -3.36 -22.47 19.41
N SER A 123 -4.41 -22.42 20.23
CA SER A 123 -5.49 -21.45 20.06
C SER A 123 -4.91 -20.04 20.19
N GLY A 124 -5.19 -19.17 19.23
CA GLY A 124 -4.66 -17.81 19.20
C GLY A 124 -4.74 -17.20 17.81
N ARG A 125 -5.96 -16.93 17.35
CA ARG A 125 -6.20 -15.90 16.33
C ARG A 125 -5.67 -14.57 16.89
N ASP A 126 -4.98 -13.80 16.05
CA ASP A 126 -5.03 -12.33 16.00
C ASP A 126 -4.14 -11.80 14.84
N SER A 127 -4.82 -11.60 13.71
CA SER A 127 -4.68 -10.57 12.65
C SER A 127 -3.30 -10.04 12.24
N THR A 128 -2.91 -10.32 10.98
CA THR A 128 -2.97 -9.37 9.82
C THR A 128 -2.53 -10.04 8.49
N SER A 129 -2.99 -11.26 8.19
CA SER A 129 -3.20 -11.62 6.77
C SER A 129 -4.69 -11.51 6.51
N LEU A 130 -5.06 -10.74 5.50
CA LEU A 130 -6.39 -10.89 4.90
C LEU A 130 -6.40 -12.27 4.26
N ASP A 131 -6.96 -13.26 4.97
CA ASP A 131 -7.29 -14.55 4.39
C ASP A 131 -8.52 -14.34 3.49
N ILE A 132 -8.27 -13.95 2.24
CA ILE A 132 -9.29 -13.68 1.20
C ILE A 132 -10.31 -14.83 1.08
N GLU A 133 -9.90 -16.07 1.36
CA GLU A 133 -10.74 -17.27 1.28
C GLU A 133 -11.56 -17.57 2.53
N ARG A 134 -11.20 -17.02 3.70
CA ARG A 134 -11.94 -17.24 4.96
C ARG A 134 -12.90 -16.13 5.31
N GLU A 135 -12.71 -14.94 4.74
CA GLU A 135 -13.53 -13.77 5.07
C GLU A 135 -14.69 -13.53 4.10
N ASP A 136 -15.01 -14.47 3.18
CA ASP A 136 -16.17 -14.41 2.26
C ASP A 136 -16.31 -13.05 1.52
N LEU A 137 -15.19 -12.38 1.23
CA LEU A 137 -15.16 -11.03 0.63
C LEU A 137 -15.68 -10.99 -0.81
N TRP A 138 -15.95 -12.14 -1.40
CA TRP A 138 -16.71 -12.29 -2.62
C TRP A 138 -17.61 -13.51 -2.47
N THR A 139 -18.91 -13.31 -2.70
CA THR A 139 -19.89 -14.39 -2.73
C THR A 139 -20.45 -14.48 -4.15
N THR A 140 -20.47 -15.69 -4.72
CA THR A 140 -21.18 -15.97 -5.97
C THR A 140 -22.66 -16.29 -5.72
N ASP A 141 -23.09 -16.27 -4.45
CA ASP A 141 -24.45 -16.55 -4.03
C ASP A 141 -25.28 -15.25 -4.01
N PRO A 142 -26.27 -15.09 -4.91
CA PRO A 142 -27.10 -13.89 -4.98
C PRO A 142 -27.98 -13.68 -3.74
N SER A 143 -28.08 -14.64 -2.82
CA SER A 143 -28.86 -14.51 -1.59
C SER A 143 -28.12 -13.81 -0.43
N ARG A 144 -26.80 -13.56 -0.57
CA ARG A 144 -25.95 -12.94 0.47
C ARG A 144 -25.61 -11.46 0.24
N GLN A 145 -26.32 -10.78 -0.66
CA GLN A 145 -26.16 -9.33 -0.87
C GLN A 145 -26.70 -8.55 0.34
N GLY A 146 -25.83 -8.06 1.22
CA GLY A 146 -26.23 -7.16 2.30
C GLY A 146 -25.26 -7.00 3.46
N VAL A 147 -24.21 -7.82 3.56
CA VAL A 147 -23.20 -7.70 4.62
C VAL A 147 -22.10 -6.77 4.12
N ASP A 148 -21.85 -5.65 4.82
CA ASP A 148 -20.75 -4.74 4.47
C ASP A 148 -19.41 -5.45 4.74
N PRO A 149 -18.61 -5.75 3.70
CA PRO A 149 -17.35 -6.46 3.85
C PRO A 149 -16.31 -5.68 4.65
N PHE A 150 -16.55 -4.39 4.92
CA PHE A 150 -15.70 -3.51 5.73
C PHE A 150 -16.28 -3.21 7.11
N GLU A 151 -17.39 -3.84 7.52
CA GLU A 151 -18.01 -3.61 8.84
C GLU A 151 -17.02 -3.86 10.00
N LYS A 152 -16.13 -4.84 9.83
CA LYS A 152 -15.07 -5.17 10.81
C LYS A 152 -13.79 -4.35 10.63
N PHE A 153 -13.72 -3.51 9.61
CA PHE A 153 -12.58 -2.64 9.37
C PHE A 153 -12.71 -1.39 10.23
N GLU A 154 -12.15 -1.44 11.44
CA GLU A 154 -11.98 -0.25 12.27
C GLU A 154 -10.96 0.69 11.61
N SER A 155 -11.44 1.59 10.75
CA SER A 155 -10.63 2.69 10.24
C SER A 155 -10.37 3.68 11.37
N MET A 156 -9.33 3.43 12.17
CA MET A 156 -8.86 4.44 13.12
C MET A 156 -8.22 5.59 12.34
N THR A 157 -9.02 6.61 12.03
CA THR A 157 -8.51 7.95 11.76
C THR A 157 -7.97 8.48 13.09
N ILE A 158 -6.66 8.71 13.19
CA ILE A 158 -6.05 9.30 14.38
C ILE A 158 -6.55 10.75 14.47
N LEU A 159 -7.59 10.98 15.27
CA LEU A 159 -7.95 12.31 15.77
C LEU A 159 -6.96 12.65 16.89
N HIS A 160 -6.20 13.74 16.72
CA HIS A 160 -5.42 14.31 17.81
C HIS A 160 -6.39 15.07 18.72
N ASP A 161 -6.73 14.49 19.87
CA ASP A 161 -7.44 15.19 20.96
C ASP A 161 -6.46 16.09 21.71
N GLY A 162 -6.09 17.21 21.10
CA GLY A 162 -5.29 18.22 21.77
C GLY A 162 -4.69 19.22 20.81
N ASP A 163 -5.50 20.17 20.37
CA ASP A 163 -5.10 21.55 20.07
C ASP A 163 -6.38 22.42 20.13
N ASP A 164 -6.97 22.50 21.32
CA ASP A 164 -7.94 23.54 21.66
C ASP A 164 -7.15 24.83 21.91
N ASP A 165 -6.90 25.64 20.88
CA ASP A 165 -6.81 27.11 20.96
C ASP A 165 -6.32 27.70 19.64
N TYR A 166 -7.22 27.90 18.65
CA TYR A 166 -7.13 29.05 17.74
C TYR A 166 -8.56 29.40 17.28
N GLY A 167 -9.06 30.53 17.77
CA GLY A 167 -10.44 30.99 17.59
C GLY A 167 -10.92 31.07 16.15
N LEU A 168 -12.05 30.41 15.89
CA LEU A 168 -12.88 30.61 14.71
C LEU A 168 -13.57 31.97 14.80
N PHE A 169 -13.03 32.97 14.11
CA PHE A 169 -13.80 34.13 13.67
C PHE A 169 -14.76 33.66 12.57
N ILE A 170 -16.01 33.37 12.93
CA ILE A 170 -17.11 33.19 11.99
C ILE A 170 -17.70 34.58 11.73
N PRO A 171 -17.59 35.17 10.52
CA PRO A 171 -18.46 36.27 10.15
C PRO A 171 -19.86 35.69 9.91
N LYS A 172 -20.87 36.23 10.60
CA LYS A 172 -22.27 35.89 10.34
C LYS A 172 -22.64 36.30 8.91
N GLU A 173 -23.05 35.34 8.10
CA GLU A 173 -23.88 35.60 6.93
C GLU A 173 -25.19 36.25 7.37
N ASN A 174 -25.49 37.42 6.83
CA ASN A 174 -26.86 37.89 6.73
C ASN A 174 -27.09 38.44 5.32
N SER A 175 -27.97 37.75 4.61
CA SER A 175 -28.92 38.25 3.61
C SER A 175 -28.41 39.02 2.39
N SER A 176 -28.85 38.53 1.23
CA SER A 176 -29.01 39.23 -0.07
C SER A 176 -27.71 39.77 -0.69
N ASP A 177 -27.27 39.35 -1.87
CA ASP A 177 -27.94 39.61 -3.14
C ASP A 177 -27.20 38.92 -4.31
N SER A 178 -27.92 38.61 -5.39
CA SER A 178 -27.47 38.60 -6.80
C SER A 178 -26.24 37.76 -7.23
N ARG A 179 -26.46 36.60 -7.88
CA ARG A 179 -26.61 36.46 -9.34
C ARG A 179 -25.32 36.78 -10.12
N TRP A 180 -24.44 35.78 -10.25
CA TRP A 180 -23.37 35.80 -11.24
C TRP A 180 -23.91 35.31 -12.59
N THR A 181 -24.22 36.25 -13.47
CA THR A 181 -24.39 36.01 -14.91
C THR A 181 -23.02 36.00 -15.59
N GLU A 182 -23.00 35.28 -16.70
CA GLU A 182 -21.89 34.93 -17.57
C GLU A 182 -21.03 36.12 -18.04
N GLY A 183 -19.79 35.78 -18.40
CA GLY A 183 -18.84 36.73 -18.98
C GLY A 183 -19.15 37.09 -20.42
N GLU A 184 -18.69 38.27 -20.82
CA GLU A 184 -18.50 38.61 -22.22
C GLU A 184 -17.27 39.50 -22.39
N SER A 185 -16.51 39.18 -23.44
CA SER A 185 -15.40 39.90 -24.04
C SER A 185 -15.65 41.40 -24.20
N THR A 186 -14.60 42.21 -24.17
CA THR A 186 -14.06 42.88 -25.37
C THR A 186 -12.83 43.73 -25.04
N ALA A 187 -11.82 43.61 -25.89
CA ALA A 187 -10.64 44.46 -25.92
C ALA A 187 -11.01 45.86 -26.43
N VAL A 188 -10.38 46.91 -25.89
CA VAL A 188 -10.24 48.20 -26.58
C VAL A 188 -8.85 48.77 -26.33
N GLU A 189 -8.25 49.09 -27.46
CA GLU A 189 -6.95 49.67 -27.77
C GLU A 189 -6.99 51.22 -27.61
N HIS A 190 -5.87 51.89 -27.97
CA HIS A 190 -5.65 53.35 -28.11
C HIS A 190 -5.12 54.06 -26.85
N ASP A 191 -4.14 54.97 -26.92
CA ASP A 191 -3.14 55.40 -27.93
C ASP A 191 -2.07 56.15 -27.10
#